data_AF-A0A9D8AH94-F1
#
_entry.id   AF-A0A9D8AH94-F1
#
_cell.length_a   1.000
_cell.length_b   1.000
_cell.length_c   1.000
_cell.angle_alpha   90.00
_cell.angle_beta   90.00
_cell.angle_gamma   90.00
#
_symmetry.space_group_name_H-M   'P 1'
#
loop_
_entity.id
_entity.type
_entity.pdbx_description
1 polymer ?
#
loop_
_entity_poly.entity_id
_entity_poly.type
_entity_poly.pdbx_seq_one_letter_code
_entity_poly.pdbx_strand_id
1 'polypeptide(L)' 'MFGIGLPEIIVILVICLVLFDVKNLPKIARSLGKAIKEFKNAQKSLTGDDNEKPAG' A
#
# COMPACT_ATOMS: atom_id res chain seq x y z
N MET A 1 -9.19 29.26 8.62
CA MET A 1 -9.66 28.66 7.36
C MET A 1 -8.47 28.01 6.70
N PHE A 2 -8.28 26.69 6.77
CA PHE A 2 -7.55 25.87 5.77
C PHE A 2 -7.22 24.49 6.36
N GLY A 3 -7.69 23.46 5.69
CA GLY A 3 -7.43 22.07 6.02
C GLY A 3 -8.65 21.26 5.64
N ILE A 4 -8.48 20.36 4.66
CA ILE A 4 -9.43 19.28 4.45
C ILE A 4 -9.47 18.53 5.78
N GLY A 5 -10.57 18.69 6.51
CA GLY A 5 -10.74 18.05 7.80
C GLY A 5 -10.95 16.55 7.62
N LEU A 6 -10.86 15.84 8.74
CA LEU A 6 -11.20 14.43 8.78
C LEU A 6 -12.60 14.13 8.20
N PRO A 7 -13.64 14.98 8.42
CA PRO A 7 -14.95 14.80 7.79
C PRO A 7 -14.92 14.86 6.26
N GLU A 8 -14.22 15.83 5.68
CA GLU A 8 -14.12 16.00 4.23
C GLU A 8 -13.37 14.84 3.58
N ILE A 9 -12.31 14.32 4.22
CA ILE A 9 -11.61 13.11 3.76
C ILE A 9 -12.54 11.90 3.76
N ILE A 10 -13.36 11.72 4.80
CA ILE A 10 -14.32 10.60 4.87
C ILE A 10 -15.35 10.68 3.73
N VAL A 11 -15.89 11.86 3.45
CA VAL A 11 -16.85 12.05 2.35
C VAL A 11 -16.22 11.68 1.00
N ILE A 12 -15.00 12.15 0.73
CA ILE A 12 -14.26 11.80 -0.49
C ILE A 12 -14.02 10.30 -0.55
N LEU A 13 -13.63 9.69 0.56
CA LEU A 13 -13.37 8.25 0.64
C LEU A 13 -14.64 7.46 0.33
N VAL A 14 -15.79 7.83 0.88
CA VAL A 14 -17.09 7.19 0.58
C VAL A 14 -17.42 7.30 -0.91
N ILE A 15 -17.21 8.46 -1.54
CA ILE A 15 -17.45 8.62 -2.98
C ILE A 15 -16.52 7.70 -3.79
N CYS A 16 -15.23 7.67 -3.45
CA CYS A 16 -14.26 6.75 -4.06
C CYS A 16 -14.67 5.28 -3.87
N LEU A 17 -15.20 4.90 -2.71
CA LEU A 17 -15.67 3.55 -2.44
C LEU A 17 -16.90 3.18 -3.28
N VAL A 18 -17.78 4.12 -3.57
CA VAL A 18 -18.93 3.89 -4.46
C VAL A 18 -18.46 3.68 -5.90
N LEU A 19 -17.45 4.41 -6.36
CA LEU A 19 -16.91 4.28 -7.71
C LEU A 19 -16.03 3.02 -7.89
N PHE A 20 -15.20 2.71 -6.89
CA PHE A 20 -14.21 1.64 -6.98
C PHE A 20 -14.65 0.32 -6.33
N ASP A 21 -15.75 0.33 -5.57
CA ASP A 21 -16.25 -0.77 -4.74
C ASP A 21 -15.25 -1.21 -3.64
N VAL A 22 -15.71 -1.16 -2.38
CA VAL A 22 -14.94 -1.60 -1.19
C VAL A 22 -14.36 -3.00 -1.35
N LYS A 23 -15.03 -3.89 -2.09
CA LYS A 23 -14.58 -5.27 -2.30
C LYS A 23 -13.32 -5.37 -3.18
N ASN A 24 -13.08 -4.39 -4.05
CA ASN A 24 -11.92 -4.40 -4.95
C ASN A 24 -10.67 -3.78 -4.31
N LEU A 25 -10.83 -2.84 -3.36
CA LEU A 25 -9.71 -2.27 -2.60
C LEU A 25 -8.76 -3.30 -1.96
N PRO A 26 -9.24 -4.33 -1.20
CA PRO A 26 -8.33 -5.30 -0.59
C PRO A 26 -7.63 -6.16 -1.65
N LYS A 27 -8.25 -6.38 -2.82
CA LYS A 27 -7.64 -7.13 -3.92
C LYS A 27 -6.49 -6.33 -4.54
N ILE A 28 -6.71 -5.04 -4.81
CA ILE A 28 -5.70 -4.11 -5.35
C ILE A 28 -4.58 -3.90 -4.34
N ALA A 29 -4.91 -3.69 -3.05
CA ALA A 29 -3.90 -3.53 -2.00
C ALA A 29 -3.03 -4.79 -1.85
N ARG A 30 -3.62 -5.99 -1.96
CA ARG A 30 -2.86 -7.25 -1.94
C ARG A 30 -1.92 -7.38 -3.14
N SER A 31 -2.36 -7.04 -4.35
CA SER A 31 -1.49 -7.09 -5.54
C SER A 31 -0.39 -6.03 -5.49
N LEU A 32 -0.71 -4.80 -5.08
CA LEU A 32 0.26 -3.72 -4.92
C LEU A 32 1.27 -4.06 -3.83
N GLY A 33 0.80 -4.58 -2.68
CA GLY A 33 1.65 -4.99 -1.58
C GLY A 33 2.62 -6.11 -1.95
N LYS A 34 2.16 -7.08 -2.76
CA LYS A 34 3.05 -8.09 -3.34
C LYS A 34 4.09 -7.45 -4.26
N ALA A 35 3.68 -6.58 -5.19
CA ALA A 35 4.60 -5.90 -6.09
C ALA A 35 5.65 -5.06 -5.35
N ILE A 36 5.24 -4.31 -4.32
CA ILE A 36 6.15 -3.52 -3.47
C ILE A 36 7.11 -4.41 -2.70
N LYS A 37 6.64 -5.56 -2.18
CA LYS A 37 7.50 -6.52 -1.47
C LYS A 37 8.56 -7.11 -2.40
N GLU A 38 8.17 -7.55 -3.59
CA GLU A 38 9.13 -8.06 -4.59
C GLU A 38 10.09 -6.98 -5.05
N PHE A 39 9.60 -5.75 -5.28
CA PHE A 39 10.46 -4.60 -5.62
C PHE A 39 11.49 -4.31 -4.52
N LYS A 40 11.07 -4.32 -3.26
CA LYS A 40 11.97 -4.11 -2.11
C LYS A 40 13.00 -5.25 -1.99
N ASN A 41 12.59 -6.50 -2.21
CA ASN A 41 13.49 -7.64 -2.19
C ASN A 41 14.55 -7.54 -3.29
N ALA A 42 14.13 -7.24 -4.53
CA ALA A 42 15.03 -7.04 -5.65
C ALA A 42 16.00 -5.89 -5.39
N GLN A 43 15.52 -4.76 -4.86
CA GLN A 43 16.38 -3.64 -4.50
C GLN A 43 17.41 -4.00 -3.41
N LYS A 44 17.04 -4.82 -2.42
CA LYS A 44 17.95 -5.31 -1.38
C LYS A 44 19.04 -6.22 -1.96
N SER A 45 18.69 -7.11 -2.87
CA SER A 45 19.65 -7.96 -3.60
C SER A 45 20.60 -7.15 -4.49
N LEU A 46 20.13 -6.05 -5.08
CA LEU A 46 20.96 -5.17 -5.91
C LEU A 46 21.91 -4.30 -5.08
N THR A 47 21.52 -3.91 -3.86
CA THR A 47 22.33 -3.01 -3.03
C THR A 47 23.39 -3.75 -2.19
N GLY A 48 23.49 -5.09 -2.32
CA GLY A 48 24.50 -5.89 -1.63
C GLY A 48 24.34 -5.90 -0.10
N ASP A 49 23.18 -5.48 0.43
CA ASP A 49 22.88 -5.57 1.85
C ASP A 49 22.39 -6.99 2.17
N ASP A 50 23.32 -7.94 2.09
CA ASP A 50 23.16 -9.30 2.58
C ASP A 50 23.38 -9.31 4.10
N ASN A 51 22.58 -8.53 4.83
CA ASN A 51 22.32 -8.88 6.23
C ASN A 51 21.43 -10.11 6.23
N GLU A 52 22.11 -11.26 6.11
CA GLU A 52 21.63 -12.56 6.49
C GLU A 52 21.03 -12.47 7.90
N LYS A 53 19.79 -12.89 8.04
CA LYS A 53 19.36 -13.46 9.30
C LYS A 53 19.12 -14.95 9.07
N PRO A 54 20.12 -15.81 9.32
CA PRO A 54 19.88 -17.23 9.47
C PRO A 54 19.25 -17.51 10.84
N ALA A 55 18.72 -18.72 10.98
CA ALA A 55 18.26 -19.38 12.19
C ALA A 55 16.80 -19.10 12.64
N GLY A 56 15.93 -19.95 12.10
CA GLY A 56 14.81 -20.60 12.77
C GLY A 56 14.53 -21.91 12.06
#